data_AF-A0A5C7QP13-F1
#
_entry.id   AF-A0A5C7QP13-F1
#
_cell.length_a   1.000
_cell.length_b   1.000
_cell.length_c   1.000
_cell.angle_alpha   90.00
_cell.angle_beta   90.00
_cell.angle_gamma   90.00
#
_symmetry.space_group_name_H-M   'P 1'
#
loop_
_entity.id
_entity.type
_entity.pdbx_description
1 polymer ?
#
loop_
_entity_poly.entity_id
_entity_poly.type
_entity_poly.pdbx_seq_one_letter_code
_entity_poly.pdbx_strand_id
1 'polypeptide(L)'
;MHSINVKVQKSGSLEDIKVPQFSTPKCKVIRRNGEVTDFNASKIHIALTKAFLEVEGSSASGSARIHDTVKNLTEQVIEGLFRRMPDGGMIHIEDIQDQVELALMRAGEHKVARSYVLYREERAKLRAKKDKKSKSKADLAIHVKLDNGELRPLDEERLHKIIAESVEGLEGVDAAQVTQGALRNLYDGISEKEVATALIMSTRVLIDHHPNYSQVAARMLMDSLRREVLSFLEGQTTDATQQEMQGLYAEALAKAIKRGIEVNLLADELGRYDLKALGAALKPERDLQFSYLGLQTLYDRYFLHHQGTRFELPQVFFMRVAMGLAIHEVEREARAIEFYNLLSSFDFMSSTPTLFNSGTLRPQLSSCYLTTIPDDLDGIYGAIKDNALLSKFAGGLGNDWSRVRGMGSHIKGTNGKSQGVVPFLKVANDTAVAVNQCFAPDTYIWTNQGSKPIQNIKVGDLVLGKEGFYRAVTKHMVYNQTEPMVEINVRHSAQTLKVTAGHPIWSVQVKKRYHAPKQIIDMLAKEELVVGYCEAGKLKEGDFVAQTIPQEIVPIAGFTADDARFYGIMLGDGHVTKEDAEWGVSGNPKKDDFMA
;
A
#
# COMPACT_ATOMS: atom_id res chain seq x y z
N MET A 1 25.68 -26.24 -78.68
CA MET A 1 25.95 -25.26 -77.59
C MET A 1 25.07 -24.06 -77.83
N HIS A 2 24.21 -23.68 -76.89
CA HIS A 2 24.13 -22.31 -76.35
C HIS A 2 23.12 -22.28 -75.20
N SER A 3 23.52 -21.51 -74.19
CA SER A 3 23.09 -21.50 -72.80
C SER A 3 21.77 -20.76 -72.57
N ILE A 4 20.99 -21.28 -71.63
CA ILE A 4 19.79 -20.67 -71.05
C ILE A 4 20.20 -19.48 -70.18
N ASN A 5 19.56 -18.33 -70.38
CA ASN A 5 19.65 -17.16 -69.52
C ASN A 5 18.24 -16.81 -69.03
N VAL A 6 17.97 -17.04 -67.74
CA VAL A 6 16.70 -16.71 -67.09
C VAL A 6 16.76 -15.25 -66.63
N LYS A 7 15.98 -14.37 -67.27
CA LYS A 7 15.67 -13.04 -66.74
C LYS A 7 14.39 -13.12 -65.90
N VAL A 8 14.54 -12.90 -64.60
CA VAL A 8 13.44 -12.69 -63.65
C VAL A 8 12.68 -11.41 -64.05
N GLN A 9 11.39 -11.53 -64.32
CA GLN A 9 10.48 -10.39 -64.49
C GLN A 9 10.34 -9.66 -63.14
N LYS A 10 10.80 -8.40 -63.10
CA LYS A 10 10.44 -7.46 -62.03
C LYS A 10 8.94 -7.17 -62.14
N SER A 11 8.17 -7.50 -61.11
CA SER A 11 6.80 -7.02 -60.90
C SER A 11 6.77 -5.49 -60.87
N GLY A 12 5.75 -4.90 -61.48
CA GLY A 12 5.63 -3.49 -61.84
C GLY A 12 5.93 -2.47 -60.75
N SER A 13 6.46 -1.33 -61.20
CA SER A 13 6.80 -0.14 -60.44
C SER A 13 5.59 0.53 -59.78
N LEU A 14 5.83 1.03 -58.56
CA LEU A 14 4.88 1.67 -57.62
C LEU A 14 4.54 3.14 -57.96
N GLU A 15 4.60 3.56 -59.21
CA GLU A 15 4.60 5.01 -59.55
C GLU A 15 3.24 5.63 -59.90
N ASP A 16 2.15 4.87 -60.02
CA ASP A 16 0.83 5.42 -60.42
C ASP A 16 -0.28 5.32 -59.34
N ILE A 17 0.04 5.53 -58.06
CA ILE A 17 -1.01 5.75 -57.04
C ILE A 17 -1.35 7.25 -57.05
N LYS A 18 -2.52 7.62 -57.61
CA LYS A 18 -3.04 9.00 -57.54
C LYS A 18 -3.39 9.34 -56.09
N VAL A 19 -2.54 10.10 -55.41
CA VAL A 19 -2.76 10.53 -54.03
C VAL A 19 -3.54 11.86 -54.00
N PRO A 20 -4.69 11.94 -53.31
CA PRO A 20 -5.41 13.20 -53.14
C PRO A 20 -4.69 14.13 -52.15
N GLN A 21 -4.94 15.44 -52.26
CA GLN A 21 -4.35 16.44 -51.36
C GLN A 21 -5.12 16.48 -50.03
N PHE A 22 -4.42 16.29 -48.91
CA PHE A 22 -5.00 16.31 -47.55
C PHE A 22 -4.58 17.58 -46.80
N SER A 23 -5.53 18.25 -46.13
CA SER A 23 -5.23 19.35 -45.19
C SER A 23 -4.73 18.76 -43.87
N THR A 24 -3.54 19.17 -43.40
CA THR A 24 -2.93 18.61 -42.17
C THR A 24 -2.30 19.71 -41.32
N PRO A 25 -2.41 19.64 -39.97
CA PRO A 25 -1.68 20.53 -39.07
C PRO A 25 -0.16 20.33 -39.17
N LYS A 26 0.64 21.35 -38.83
CA LYS A 26 2.10 21.20 -38.70
C LYS A 26 2.42 20.30 -37.50
N CYS A 27 2.91 19.09 -37.77
CA CYS A 27 3.20 18.08 -36.75
C CYS A 27 4.45 17.28 -37.13
N LYS A 28 5.19 16.82 -36.11
CA LYS A 28 6.38 15.97 -36.29
C LYS A 28 6.09 14.54 -35.82
N VAL A 29 6.68 13.57 -36.51
CA VAL A 29 6.55 12.13 -36.23
C VAL A 29 7.87 11.60 -35.71
N ILE A 30 7.84 11.01 -34.52
CA ILE A 30 8.97 10.31 -33.91
C ILE A 30 9.00 8.89 -34.48
N ARG A 31 10.02 8.61 -35.30
CA ARG A 31 10.25 7.29 -35.89
C ARG A 31 10.81 6.33 -34.84
N ARG A 32 10.72 5.03 -35.14
CA ARG A 32 11.17 3.93 -34.25
C ARG A 32 12.67 3.99 -33.89
N ASN A 33 13.48 4.70 -34.68
CA ASN A 33 14.91 4.93 -34.46
C ASN A 33 15.21 6.24 -33.69
N GLY A 34 14.19 6.95 -33.21
CA GLY A 34 14.33 8.24 -32.52
C GLY A 34 14.44 9.46 -33.45
N GLU A 35 14.53 9.27 -34.77
CA GLU A 35 14.54 10.38 -35.73
C GLU A 35 13.17 11.05 -35.82
N VAL A 36 13.19 12.38 -35.91
CA VAL A 36 11.97 13.19 -35.99
C VAL A 36 11.81 13.68 -37.43
N THR A 37 10.67 13.37 -38.06
CA THR A 37 10.36 13.79 -39.45
C THR A 37 8.99 14.42 -39.57
N ASP A 38 8.76 15.27 -40.55
CA ASP A 38 7.45 15.91 -40.74
C ASP A 38 6.34 14.89 -41.03
N PHE A 39 5.15 15.17 -40.47
CA PHE A 39 3.96 14.37 -40.74
C PHE A 39 3.56 14.46 -42.21
N ASN A 40 3.22 13.31 -42.80
CA ASN A 40 2.83 13.22 -44.20
C ASN A 40 1.68 12.22 -44.36
N ALA A 41 0.47 12.74 -44.56
CA ALA A 41 -0.75 11.95 -44.75
C ALA A 41 -0.69 11.01 -45.96
N SER A 42 0.07 11.34 -47.01
CA SER A 42 0.23 10.48 -48.18
C SER A 42 0.83 9.12 -47.82
N LYS A 43 1.65 9.03 -46.76
CA LYS A 43 2.19 7.74 -46.29
C LYS A 43 1.11 6.85 -45.67
N ILE A 44 0.12 7.44 -45.02
CA ILE A 44 -1.02 6.71 -44.43
C ILE A 44 -1.90 6.20 -45.57
N HIS A 45 -2.22 7.06 -46.53
CA HIS A 45 -2.99 6.71 -47.73
C HIS A 45 -2.35 5.52 -48.47
N ILE A 46 -1.04 5.58 -48.76
CA ILE A 46 -0.30 4.50 -49.43
C ILE A 46 -0.32 3.20 -48.61
N ALA A 47 -0.18 3.29 -47.28
CA ALA A 47 -0.20 2.10 -46.42
C ALA A 47 -1.57 1.42 -46.41
N LEU A 48 -2.65 2.21 -46.37
CA LEU A 48 -4.03 1.72 -46.48
C LEU A 48 -4.29 1.12 -47.85
N THR A 49 -3.91 1.79 -48.96
CA THR A 49 -4.08 1.25 -50.32
C THR A 49 -3.39 -0.10 -50.47
N LYS A 50 -2.17 -0.27 -49.92
CA LYS A 50 -1.46 -1.55 -49.93
C LYS A 50 -2.20 -2.64 -49.16
N ALA A 51 -2.79 -2.29 -48.02
CA ALA A 51 -3.59 -3.24 -47.23
C ALA A 51 -4.83 -3.72 -47.99
N PHE A 52 -5.53 -2.82 -48.69
CA PHE A 52 -6.68 -3.17 -49.53
C PHE A 52 -6.27 -4.02 -50.73
N LEU A 53 -5.18 -3.68 -51.42
CA LEU A 53 -4.68 -4.44 -52.57
C LEU A 53 -4.21 -5.86 -52.20
N GLU A 54 -3.66 -6.05 -51.00
CA GLU A 54 -3.26 -7.37 -50.49
C GLU A 54 -4.47 -8.31 -50.32
N VAL A 55 -5.64 -7.76 -49.98
CA VAL A 55 -6.86 -8.54 -49.73
C VAL A 55 -7.74 -8.68 -50.97
N GLU A 56 -7.88 -7.63 -51.77
CA GLU A 56 -8.79 -7.59 -52.94
C GLU A 56 -8.08 -7.90 -54.28
N GLY A 57 -6.75 -7.99 -54.30
CA GLY A 57 -5.95 -8.32 -55.48
C GLY A 57 -5.61 -7.11 -56.39
N SER A 58 -4.58 -7.27 -57.22
CA SER A 58 -4.00 -6.20 -58.04
C SER A 58 -4.95 -5.61 -59.10
N SER A 59 -6.00 -6.34 -59.47
CA SER A 59 -7.07 -5.90 -60.37
C SER A 59 -7.94 -4.78 -59.80
N ALA A 60 -7.85 -4.54 -58.49
CA ALA A 60 -8.64 -3.51 -57.80
C ALA A 60 -7.93 -2.13 -57.74
N SER A 61 -6.73 -2.00 -58.32
CA SER A 61 -5.93 -0.76 -58.31
C SER A 61 -6.59 0.45 -58.97
N GLY A 62 -7.49 0.23 -59.94
CA GLY A 62 -8.30 1.25 -60.59
C GLY A 62 -9.71 1.44 -60.00
N SER A 63 -10.07 0.75 -58.92
CA SER A 63 -11.41 0.78 -58.35
C SER A 63 -11.70 2.10 -57.65
N ALA A 64 -12.65 2.88 -58.18
CA ALA A 64 -13.11 4.12 -57.56
C ALA A 64 -13.58 3.91 -56.10
N ARG A 65 -14.21 2.76 -55.82
CA ARG A 65 -14.65 2.35 -54.48
C ARG A 65 -13.48 2.33 -53.49
N ILE A 66 -12.36 1.71 -53.84
CA ILE A 66 -11.19 1.60 -52.94
C ILE A 66 -10.54 2.96 -52.73
N HIS A 67 -10.40 3.75 -53.81
CA HIS A 67 -9.84 5.10 -53.70
C HIS A 67 -10.65 5.98 -52.76
N ASP A 68 -11.99 5.96 -52.86
CA ASP A 68 -12.89 6.72 -51.99
C ASP A 68 -12.86 6.21 -50.54
N THR A 69 -12.92 4.89 -50.34
CA THR A 69 -12.84 4.29 -48.99
C THR A 69 -11.51 4.60 -48.31
N VAL A 70 -10.39 4.45 -49.02
CA VAL A 70 -9.05 4.73 -48.46
C VAL A 70 -8.87 6.24 -48.20
N LYS A 71 -9.42 7.12 -49.05
CA LYS A 71 -9.42 8.55 -48.80
C LYS A 71 -10.19 8.89 -47.51
N ASN A 72 -11.42 8.41 -47.37
CA ASN A 72 -12.24 8.64 -46.17
C ASN A 72 -11.58 8.08 -44.90
N LEU A 73 -10.97 6.90 -44.98
CA LEU A 73 -10.22 6.31 -43.86
C LEU A 73 -9.00 7.15 -43.50
N THR A 74 -8.27 7.68 -44.50
CA THR A 74 -7.12 8.57 -44.25
C THR A 74 -7.56 9.85 -43.54
N GLU A 75 -8.70 10.43 -43.94
CA GLU A 75 -9.29 11.61 -43.28
C GLU A 75 -9.71 11.32 -41.84
N GLN A 76 -10.34 10.16 -41.58
CA GLN A 76 -10.69 9.73 -40.22
C GLN A 76 -9.47 9.50 -39.33
N VAL A 77 -8.36 8.99 -39.88
CA VAL A 77 -7.10 8.83 -39.13
C VAL A 77 -6.51 10.19 -38.78
N ILE A 78 -6.50 11.15 -39.73
CA ILE A 78 -6.04 12.52 -39.47
C ILE A 78 -6.91 13.17 -38.40
N GLU A 79 -8.24 13.08 -38.52
CA GLU A 79 -9.15 13.61 -37.52
C GLU A 79 -8.91 12.96 -36.15
N GLY A 80 -8.77 11.64 -36.09
CA GLY A 80 -8.50 10.89 -34.85
C GLY A 80 -7.20 11.29 -34.17
N LEU A 81 -6.13 11.52 -34.94
CA LEU A 81 -4.83 11.94 -34.43
C LEU A 81 -4.84 13.39 -33.91
N PHE A 82 -5.53 14.30 -34.60
CA PHE A 82 -5.45 15.74 -34.31
C PHE A 82 -6.63 16.30 -33.53
N ARG A 83 -7.69 15.52 -33.28
CA ARG A 83 -8.85 15.95 -32.45
C ARG A 83 -8.47 16.43 -31.06
N ARG A 84 -7.36 15.92 -30.50
CA ARG A 84 -6.86 16.28 -29.16
C ARG A 84 -5.65 17.23 -29.18
N MET A 85 -5.17 17.64 -30.36
CA MET A 85 -3.99 18.50 -30.52
C MET A 85 -4.19 19.53 -31.65
N PRO A 86 -4.95 20.61 -31.40
CA PRO A 86 -5.26 21.63 -32.41
C PRO A 86 -4.04 22.47 -32.83
N ASP A 87 -3.05 22.70 -31.96
CA ASP A 87 -1.88 23.56 -32.22
C ASP A 87 -0.64 22.81 -32.73
N GLY A 88 -0.77 21.51 -33.04
CA GLY A 88 0.35 20.65 -33.45
C GLY A 88 1.14 20.06 -32.28
N GLY A 89 1.99 19.08 -32.57
CA GLY A 89 2.72 18.31 -31.56
C GLY A 89 3.69 17.28 -32.16
N MET A 90 4.24 16.40 -31.32
CA MET A 90 5.00 15.23 -31.73
C MET A 90 4.18 13.97 -31.49
N ILE A 91 4.08 13.08 -32.49
CA ILE A 91 3.38 11.80 -32.39
C ILE A 91 4.34 10.64 -32.64
N HIS A 92 4.21 9.55 -31.89
CA HIS A 92 4.95 8.34 -32.20
C HIS A 92 4.36 7.64 -33.42
N ILE A 93 5.22 6.98 -34.20
CA ILE A 93 4.79 6.21 -35.37
C ILE A 93 3.86 5.03 -35.01
N GLU A 94 3.92 4.52 -33.77
CA GLU A 94 2.96 3.51 -33.29
C GLU A 94 1.56 4.10 -33.10
N ASP A 95 1.44 5.33 -32.59
CA ASP A 95 0.15 6.01 -32.43
C ASP A 95 -0.56 6.17 -33.78
N ILE A 96 0.19 6.46 -34.85
CA ILE A 96 -0.35 6.53 -36.21
C ILE A 96 -0.86 5.15 -36.65
N GLN A 97 -0.14 4.08 -36.34
CA GLN A 97 -0.54 2.72 -36.72
C GLN A 97 -1.78 2.27 -35.96
N ASP A 98 -1.87 2.57 -34.67
CA ASP A 98 -3.04 2.26 -33.84
C ASP A 98 -4.28 3.00 -34.34
N GLN A 99 -4.14 4.27 -34.75
CA GLN A 99 -5.25 5.01 -35.36
C GLN A 99 -5.67 4.45 -36.73
N VAL A 100 -4.72 3.96 -37.55
CA VAL A 100 -5.03 3.29 -38.82
C VAL A 100 -5.82 1.99 -38.59
N GLU A 101 -5.42 1.19 -37.60
CA GLU A 101 -6.15 -0.03 -37.22
C GLU A 101 -7.55 0.29 -36.70
N LEU A 102 -7.67 1.30 -35.84
CA LEU A 102 -8.94 1.74 -35.29
C LEU A 102 -9.90 2.23 -36.38
N ALA A 103 -9.41 2.99 -37.36
CA ALA A 103 -10.20 3.47 -38.49
C ALA A 103 -10.70 2.31 -39.36
N LEU A 104 -9.84 1.34 -39.68
CA LEU A 104 -10.22 0.14 -40.43
C LEU A 104 -11.26 -0.71 -39.68
N MET A 105 -11.13 -0.87 -38.36
CA MET A 105 -12.10 -1.61 -37.55
C MET A 105 -13.45 -0.90 -37.47
N ARG A 106 -13.47 0.44 -37.29
CA ARG A 106 -14.70 1.24 -37.21
C ARG A 106 -15.46 1.32 -38.53
N ALA A 107 -14.75 1.29 -39.66
CA ALA A 107 -15.37 1.25 -40.99
C ALA A 107 -15.94 -0.13 -41.36
N GLY A 108 -15.81 -1.15 -40.50
CA GLY A 108 -16.29 -2.51 -40.76
C GLY A 108 -15.39 -3.32 -41.71
N GLU A 109 -14.20 -2.84 -42.03
CA GLU A 109 -13.27 -3.47 -42.98
C GLU A 109 -12.42 -4.55 -42.30
N HIS A 110 -13.09 -5.52 -41.66
CA HIS A 110 -12.46 -6.51 -40.78
C HIS A 110 -11.39 -7.37 -41.46
N LYS A 111 -11.58 -7.71 -42.74
CA LYS A 111 -10.61 -8.53 -43.50
C LYS A 111 -9.31 -7.75 -43.75
N VAL A 112 -9.43 -6.47 -44.14
CA VAL A 112 -8.29 -5.57 -44.38
C VAL A 112 -7.60 -5.21 -43.07
N ALA A 113 -8.36 -4.92 -42.01
CA ALA A 113 -7.83 -4.69 -40.67
C ALA A 113 -6.99 -5.87 -40.17
N ARG A 114 -7.50 -7.10 -40.30
CA ARG A 114 -6.78 -8.31 -39.89
C ARG A 114 -5.48 -8.52 -40.69
N SER A 115 -5.52 -8.30 -42.01
CA SER A 115 -4.33 -8.39 -42.87
C SER A 115 -3.27 -7.34 -42.47
N TYR A 116 -3.71 -6.10 -42.20
CA TYR A 116 -2.85 -5.01 -41.75
C TYR A 116 -2.16 -5.33 -40.41
N VAL A 117 -2.90 -5.83 -39.42
CA VAL A 117 -2.37 -6.23 -38.10
C VAL A 117 -1.35 -7.35 -38.23
N LEU A 118 -1.64 -8.39 -39.03
CA LEU A 118 -0.73 -9.50 -39.26
C LEU A 118 0.57 -9.05 -39.93
N TYR A 119 0.49 -8.16 -40.92
CA TYR A 119 1.66 -7.58 -41.59
C TYR A 119 2.49 -6.71 -40.62
N ARG A 120 1.84 -5.92 -39.76
CA ARG A 120 2.49 -5.11 -38.72
C ARG A 120 3.27 -5.99 -37.74
N GLU A 121 2.63 -7.05 -37.25
CA GLU A 121 3.19 -8.01 -36.29
C GLU A 121 4.39 -8.79 -36.88
N GLU A 122 4.29 -9.24 -38.12
CA GLU A 122 5.38 -9.93 -38.81
C GLU A 122 6.61 -9.02 -38.98
N ARG A 123 6.39 -7.75 -39.36
CA ARG A 123 7.47 -6.75 -39.43
C ARG A 123 8.03 -6.42 -38.05
N ALA A 124 7.22 -6.42 -36.99
CA ALA A 124 7.68 -6.25 -35.61
C ALA A 124 8.59 -7.41 -35.19
N LYS A 125 8.20 -8.66 -35.47
CA LYS A 125 9.02 -9.86 -35.21
C LYS A 125 10.34 -9.86 -35.97
N LEU A 126 10.34 -9.47 -37.25
CA LEU A 126 11.56 -9.36 -38.06
C LEU A 126 12.52 -8.29 -37.50
N ARG A 127 11.99 -7.19 -36.97
CA ARG A 127 12.78 -6.14 -36.31
C ARG A 127 13.35 -6.61 -34.97
N ALA A 128 12.55 -7.24 -34.11
CA ALA A 128 13.02 -7.79 -32.85
C ALA A 128 14.15 -8.83 -33.04
N LYS A 129 14.10 -9.62 -34.12
CA LYS A 129 15.18 -10.55 -34.52
C LYS A 129 16.45 -9.82 -34.99
N LYS A 130 16.32 -8.64 -35.59
CA LYS A 130 17.45 -7.80 -36.05
C LYS A 130 18.10 -7.05 -34.89
N ASP A 131 17.30 -6.53 -33.95
CA ASP A 131 17.79 -5.86 -32.73
C ASP A 131 18.46 -6.84 -31.76
N LYS A 132 17.97 -8.09 -31.65
CA LYS A 132 18.65 -9.16 -30.91
C LYS A 132 20.04 -9.52 -31.46
N LYS A 133 20.32 -9.25 -32.74
CA LYS A 133 21.67 -9.44 -33.34
C LYS A 133 22.60 -8.23 -33.16
N SER A 134 22.07 -7.06 -32.79
CA SER A 134 22.83 -5.81 -32.69
C SER A 134 23.24 -5.41 -31.27
N LYS A 135 22.62 -5.99 -30.23
CA LYS A 135 23.09 -5.83 -28.84
C LYS A 135 23.98 -7.01 -28.47
N SER A 136 25.29 -6.86 -28.61
CA SER A 136 26.21 -7.67 -27.81
C SER A 136 25.90 -7.39 -26.33
N LYS A 137 25.83 -8.44 -25.50
CA LYS A 137 25.77 -8.31 -24.04
C LYS A 137 26.95 -7.44 -23.61
N ALA A 138 26.72 -6.17 -23.32
CA ALA A 138 27.62 -5.42 -22.48
C ALA A 138 27.32 -5.91 -21.06
N ASP A 139 28.26 -6.64 -20.46
CA ASP A 139 28.27 -6.94 -19.03
C ASP A 139 28.31 -5.61 -18.27
N LEU A 140 27.13 -5.11 -17.91
CA LEU A 140 27.01 -4.07 -16.89
C LEU A 140 27.16 -4.79 -15.55
N ALA A 141 28.41 -4.96 -15.10
CA ALA A 141 28.69 -5.42 -13.75
C ALA A 141 28.07 -4.44 -12.75
N ILE A 142 27.05 -4.89 -12.03
CA ILE A 142 26.35 -4.08 -11.02
C ILE A 142 27.22 -4.01 -9.78
N HIS A 143 27.50 -2.81 -9.27
CA HIS A 143 28.16 -2.62 -7.99
C HIS A 143 27.13 -2.37 -6.89
N VAL A 144 27.28 -3.08 -5.78
CA VAL A 144 26.46 -2.95 -4.57
C VAL A 144 27.17 -2.04 -3.57
N LYS A 145 26.43 -1.09 -3.01
CA LYS A 145 26.90 -0.17 -1.97
C LYS A 145 26.71 -0.78 -0.59
N LEU A 146 27.81 -0.93 0.13
CA LEU A 146 27.84 -1.38 1.52
C LEU A 146 27.49 -0.25 2.50
N ASP A 147 27.15 -0.61 3.75
CA ASP A 147 26.84 0.35 4.82
C ASP A 147 28.01 1.32 5.13
N ASN A 148 29.25 0.93 4.84
CA ASN A 148 30.45 1.77 4.98
C ASN A 148 30.67 2.72 3.77
N GLY A 149 29.81 2.68 2.76
CA GLY A 149 29.89 3.48 1.54
C GLY A 149 30.79 2.92 0.44
N GLU A 150 31.46 1.78 0.67
CA GLU A 150 32.28 1.08 -0.32
C GLU A 150 31.40 0.42 -1.38
N LEU A 151 31.86 0.44 -2.64
CA LEU A 151 31.21 -0.25 -3.75
C LEU A 151 31.92 -1.58 -4.00
N ARG A 152 31.18 -2.68 -4.01
CA ARG A 152 31.69 -4.01 -4.37
C ARG A 152 30.90 -4.60 -5.53
N PRO A 153 31.51 -5.43 -6.40
CA PRO A 153 30.75 -6.11 -7.43
C PRO A 153 29.68 -7.00 -6.78
N LEU A 154 28.50 -7.08 -7.42
CA LEU A 154 27.44 -7.99 -7.00
C LEU A 154 27.97 -9.42 -6.98
N ASP A 155 27.85 -10.08 -5.83
CA ASP A 155 28.16 -11.50 -5.69
C ASP A 155 27.02 -12.34 -6.28
N GLU A 156 27.09 -12.55 -7.59
CA GLU A 156 26.11 -13.36 -8.32
C GLU A 156 26.13 -14.82 -7.87
N GLU A 157 27.27 -15.35 -7.43
CA GLU A 157 27.40 -16.73 -6.97
C GLU A 157 26.62 -16.94 -5.67
N ARG A 158 26.78 -16.04 -4.69
CA ARG A 158 25.98 -16.04 -3.45
C ARG A 158 24.49 -15.84 -3.75
N LEU A 159 24.15 -14.92 -4.64
CA LEU A 159 22.77 -14.66 -5.05
C LEU A 159 22.11 -15.94 -5.59
N HIS A 160 22.77 -16.61 -6.54
CA HIS A 160 22.27 -17.85 -7.12
C HIS A 160 22.16 -18.98 -6.10
N LYS A 161 23.13 -19.09 -5.17
CA LYS A 161 23.09 -20.07 -4.08
C LYS A 161 21.85 -19.89 -3.19
N ILE A 162 21.56 -18.65 -2.76
CA ILE A 162 20.39 -18.34 -1.92
C ILE A 162 19.08 -18.66 -2.63
N ILE A 163 18.98 -18.29 -3.92
CA ILE A 163 17.78 -18.58 -4.70
C ILE A 163 17.60 -20.09 -4.85
N ALA A 164 18.67 -20.83 -5.14
CA ALA A 164 18.64 -22.29 -5.25
C ALA A 164 18.18 -22.97 -3.96
N GLU A 165 18.75 -22.60 -2.81
CA GLU A 165 18.33 -23.09 -1.48
C GLU A 165 16.86 -22.70 -1.19
N SER A 166 16.43 -21.51 -1.61
CA SER A 166 15.08 -21.02 -1.35
C SER A 166 14.00 -21.78 -2.13
N VAL A 167 14.32 -22.33 -3.32
CA VAL A 167 13.37 -23.13 -4.10
C VAL A 167 13.45 -24.63 -3.82
N GLU A 168 14.46 -25.09 -3.09
CA GLU A 168 14.72 -26.50 -2.85
C GLU A 168 13.53 -27.21 -2.18
N GLY A 169 13.15 -28.37 -2.72
CA GLY A 169 12.06 -29.20 -2.19
C GLY A 169 10.65 -28.63 -2.40
N LEU A 170 10.49 -27.58 -3.22
CA LEU A 170 9.20 -26.98 -3.53
C LEU A 170 8.77 -27.27 -4.97
N GLU A 171 7.54 -27.74 -5.15
CA GLU A 171 6.96 -27.96 -6.47
C GLU A 171 6.40 -26.65 -7.05
N GLY A 172 6.43 -26.53 -8.39
CA GLY A 172 5.80 -25.41 -9.10
C GLY A 172 6.52 -24.06 -8.96
N VAL A 173 7.77 -24.06 -8.52
CA VAL A 173 8.61 -22.85 -8.41
C VAL A 173 9.85 -22.98 -9.31
N ASP A 174 10.34 -21.86 -9.84
CA ASP A 174 11.47 -21.80 -10.76
C ASP A 174 12.51 -20.76 -10.31
N ALA A 175 13.72 -21.23 -10.00
CA ALA A 175 14.86 -20.39 -9.64
C ALA A 175 15.24 -19.40 -10.76
N ALA A 176 15.11 -19.79 -12.03
CA ALA A 176 15.45 -18.92 -13.15
C ALA A 176 14.48 -17.74 -13.26
N GLN A 177 13.19 -17.98 -13.05
CA GLN A 177 12.16 -16.94 -13.02
C GLN A 177 12.42 -15.93 -11.90
N VAL A 178 12.75 -16.42 -10.70
CA VAL A 178 13.09 -15.58 -9.54
C VAL A 178 14.34 -14.75 -9.81
N THR A 179 15.40 -15.37 -10.32
CA THR A 179 16.67 -14.69 -10.64
C THR A 179 16.45 -13.59 -11.68
N GLN A 180 15.74 -13.89 -12.77
CA GLN A 180 15.47 -12.92 -13.82
C GLN A 180 14.65 -11.74 -13.30
N GLY A 181 13.67 -12.00 -12.43
CA GLY A 181 12.87 -10.98 -11.76
C GLY A 181 13.72 -10.08 -10.87
N ALA A 182 14.63 -10.66 -10.08
CA ALA A 182 15.53 -9.92 -9.20
C ALA A 182 16.51 -9.04 -10.01
N LEU A 183 17.27 -9.62 -10.94
CA LEU A 183 18.28 -8.92 -11.73
C LEU A 183 17.72 -7.74 -12.54
N ARG A 184 16.46 -7.82 -13.00
CA ARG A 184 15.80 -6.74 -13.74
C ARG A 184 15.55 -5.49 -12.88
N ASN A 185 15.44 -5.66 -11.56
CA ASN A 185 15.17 -4.57 -10.62
C ASN A 185 16.43 -4.03 -9.94
N LEU A 186 17.59 -4.65 -10.19
CA LEU A 186 18.88 -4.16 -9.70
C LEU A 186 19.41 -3.04 -10.60
N TYR A 187 20.08 -2.06 -9.99
CA TYR A 187 20.74 -0.95 -10.67
C TYR A 187 22.12 -0.72 -10.05
N ASP A 188 23.04 -0.11 -10.80
CA ASP A 188 24.39 0.16 -10.33
C ASP A 188 24.38 1.15 -9.15
N GLY A 189 25.07 0.80 -8.07
CA GLY A 189 25.08 1.55 -6.81
C GLY A 189 23.95 1.23 -5.84
N ILE A 190 23.12 0.21 -6.12
CA ILE A 190 22.07 -0.27 -5.21
C ILE A 190 22.65 -0.65 -3.85
N SER A 191 21.98 -0.31 -2.75
CA SER A 191 22.43 -0.73 -1.43
C SER A 191 22.18 -2.21 -1.18
N GLU A 192 22.98 -2.83 -0.34
CA GLU A 192 22.85 -4.25 -0.01
C GLU A 192 21.49 -4.62 0.62
N LYS A 193 20.91 -3.71 1.42
CA LYS A 193 19.56 -3.86 1.99
C LYS A 193 18.47 -3.82 0.91
N GLU A 194 18.66 -2.97 -0.11
CA GLU A 194 17.76 -2.89 -1.25
C GLU A 194 17.89 -4.13 -2.16
N VAL A 195 19.07 -4.74 -2.27
CA VAL A 195 19.23 -6.02 -2.99
C VAL A 195 18.33 -7.09 -2.35
N ALA A 196 18.43 -7.31 -1.04
CA ALA A 196 17.57 -8.27 -0.33
C ALA A 196 16.08 -7.94 -0.50
N THR A 197 15.71 -6.67 -0.40
CA THR A 197 14.33 -6.21 -0.61
C THR A 197 13.84 -6.49 -2.04
N ALA A 198 14.69 -6.27 -3.05
CA ALA A 198 14.35 -6.52 -4.45
C ALA A 198 14.11 -8.01 -4.71
N LEU A 199 14.89 -8.91 -4.10
CA LEU A 199 14.67 -10.36 -4.15
C LEU A 199 13.31 -10.73 -3.56
N ILE A 200 13.00 -10.24 -2.36
CA ILE A 200 11.75 -10.55 -1.69
C ILE A 200 10.57 -10.01 -2.49
N MET A 201 10.60 -8.75 -2.94
CA MET A 201 9.51 -8.14 -3.70
C MET A 201 9.28 -8.83 -5.05
N SER A 202 10.35 -9.17 -5.78
CA SER A 202 10.22 -9.89 -7.06
C SER A 202 9.63 -11.29 -6.89
N THR A 203 9.96 -11.98 -5.78
CA THR A 203 9.40 -13.30 -5.46
C THR A 203 7.95 -13.22 -5.00
N ARG A 204 7.57 -12.19 -4.22
CA ARG A 204 6.20 -12.01 -3.73
C ARG A 204 5.17 -11.91 -4.84
N VAL A 205 5.50 -11.25 -5.96
CA VAL A 205 4.59 -11.14 -7.11
C VAL A 205 4.33 -12.51 -7.75
N LEU A 206 5.22 -13.48 -7.57
CA LEU A 206 5.04 -14.84 -8.09
C LEU A 206 4.09 -15.70 -7.25
N ILE A 207 3.68 -15.24 -6.06
CA ILE A 207 2.68 -15.94 -5.22
C ILE A 207 1.35 -16.09 -5.96
N ASP A 208 0.97 -15.08 -6.76
CA ASP A 208 -0.25 -15.12 -7.59
C ASP A 208 -0.18 -16.18 -8.70
N HIS A 209 1.04 -16.55 -9.12
CA HIS A 209 1.26 -17.62 -10.10
C HIS A 209 1.27 -19.01 -9.46
N HIS A 210 1.95 -19.16 -8.31
CA HIS A 210 1.98 -20.42 -7.57
C HIS A 210 2.16 -20.17 -6.06
N PRO A 211 1.33 -20.78 -5.17
CA PRO A 211 1.35 -20.48 -3.74
C PRO A 211 2.67 -20.81 -3.04
N ASN A 212 3.43 -21.80 -3.53
CA ASN A 212 4.73 -22.17 -2.95
C ASN A 212 5.78 -21.05 -3.03
N TYR A 213 5.61 -20.05 -3.90
CA TYR A 213 6.46 -18.85 -3.87
C TYR A 213 6.34 -18.06 -2.55
N SER A 214 5.29 -18.29 -1.75
CA SER A 214 5.18 -17.73 -0.39
C SER A 214 6.26 -18.29 0.54
N GLN A 215 6.59 -19.57 0.43
CA GLN A 215 7.70 -20.16 1.20
C GLN A 215 9.06 -19.72 0.64
N VAL A 216 9.20 -19.60 -0.68
CA VAL A 216 10.44 -19.05 -1.29
C VAL A 216 10.70 -17.64 -0.78
N ALA A 217 9.68 -16.76 -0.77
CA ALA A 217 9.80 -15.40 -0.25
C ALA A 217 10.11 -15.38 1.25
N ALA A 218 9.57 -16.31 2.04
CA ALA A 218 9.92 -16.46 3.45
C ALA A 218 11.40 -16.85 3.64
N ARG A 219 11.90 -17.81 2.86
CA ARG A 219 13.30 -18.26 2.92
C ARG A 219 14.28 -17.16 2.51
N MET A 220 13.90 -16.29 1.58
CA MET A 220 14.67 -15.08 1.23
C MET A 220 14.68 -14.04 2.35
N LEU A 221 13.51 -13.78 2.97
CA LEU A 221 13.44 -12.92 4.15
C LEU A 221 14.29 -13.49 5.29
N MET A 222 14.32 -14.82 5.43
CA MET A 222 15.16 -15.49 6.42
C MET A 222 16.65 -15.23 6.19
N ASP A 223 17.13 -15.14 4.94
CA ASP A 223 18.52 -14.78 4.66
C ASP A 223 18.89 -13.39 5.18
N SER A 224 18.04 -12.40 4.89
CA SER A 224 18.21 -11.04 5.41
C SER A 224 18.18 -11.03 6.94
N LEU A 225 17.28 -11.81 7.55
CA LEU A 225 17.15 -11.91 9.00
C LEU A 225 18.35 -12.57 9.66
N ARG A 226 18.86 -13.68 9.11
CA ARG A 226 20.08 -14.35 9.61
C ARG A 226 21.25 -13.39 9.60
N ARG A 227 21.45 -12.70 8.48
CA ARG A 227 22.50 -11.70 8.36
C ARG A 227 22.35 -10.59 9.38
N GLU A 228 21.15 -10.02 9.53
CA GLU A 228 20.88 -8.95 10.50
C GLU A 228 21.19 -9.39 11.93
N VAL A 229 20.62 -10.52 12.35
CA VAL A 229 20.73 -11.01 13.73
C VAL A 229 22.14 -11.47 14.06
N LEU A 230 22.76 -12.31 13.22
CA LEU A 230 24.10 -12.82 13.48
C LEU A 230 25.13 -11.69 13.47
N SER A 231 25.03 -10.76 12.51
CA SER A 231 25.96 -9.63 12.47
C SER A 231 25.87 -8.74 13.71
N PHE A 232 24.65 -8.56 14.25
CA PHE A 232 24.45 -7.83 15.49
C PHE A 232 25.01 -8.58 16.71
N LEU A 233 24.84 -9.90 16.78
CA LEU A 233 25.31 -10.72 17.90
C LEU A 233 26.83 -10.95 17.89
N GLU A 234 27.46 -10.99 16.72
CA GLU A 234 28.91 -11.18 16.59
C GLU A 234 29.70 -9.87 16.52
N GLY A 235 29.06 -8.76 16.15
CA GLY A 235 29.73 -7.47 15.93
C GLY A 235 30.54 -7.40 14.64
N GLN A 236 30.38 -8.37 13.73
CA GLN A 236 30.99 -8.43 12.41
C GLN A 236 29.97 -8.96 11.39
N THR A 237 30.11 -8.58 10.12
CA THR A 237 29.21 -9.07 9.06
C THR A 237 29.30 -10.59 8.95
N THR A 238 28.17 -11.26 9.18
CA THR A 238 28.05 -12.72 9.16
C THR A 238 26.95 -13.13 8.20
N ASP A 239 27.34 -13.76 7.09
CA ASP A 239 26.42 -14.25 6.06
C ASP A 239 26.31 -15.78 6.17
N ALA A 240 25.32 -16.27 6.93
CA ALA A 240 25.10 -17.71 7.11
C ALA A 240 23.97 -18.24 6.22
N THR A 241 24.20 -19.36 5.55
CA THR A 241 23.16 -20.07 4.79
C THR A 241 22.28 -20.91 5.70
N GLN A 242 21.18 -21.45 5.15
CA GLN A 242 20.27 -22.31 5.92
C GLN A 242 20.98 -23.56 6.46
N GLN A 243 21.92 -24.13 5.71
CA GLN A 243 22.64 -25.33 6.12
C GLN A 243 23.60 -25.04 7.28
N GLU A 244 24.29 -23.89 7.23
CA GLU A 244 25.25 -23.47 8.26
C GLU A 244 24.57 -23.19 9.62
N MET A 245 23.28 -22.86 9.60
CA MET A 245 22.49 -22.66 10.83
C MET A 245 22.40 -23.89 11.72
N GLN A 246 22.65 -25.11 11.22
CA GLN A 246 22.79 -26.33 12.03
C GLN A 246 23.87 -26.21 13.11
N GLY A 247 24.96 -25.49 12.82
CA GLY A 247 26.03 -25.24 13.78
C GLY A 247 25.85 -23.96 14.60
N LEU A 248 25.16 -22.95 14.05
CA LEU A 248 25.14 -21.59 14.60
C LEU A 248 23.99 -21.32 15.58
N TYR A 249 22.88 -22.04 15.50
CA TYR A 249 21.70 -21.75 16.32
C TYR A 249 21.93 -21.86 17.83
N ALA A 250 22.72 -22.85 18.26
CA ALA A 250 23.04 -23.04 19.67
C ALA A 250 23.82 -21.85 20.25
N GLU A 251 24.79 -21.34 19.50
CA GLU A 251 25.56 -20.16 19.89
C GLU A 251 24.71 -18.89 19.81
N ALA A 252 23.88 -18.75 18.77
CA ALA A 252 22.97 -17.63 18.61
C ALA A 252 21.97 -17.53 19.77
N LEU A 253 21.42 -18.65 20.27
CA LEU A 253 20.57 -18.68 21.46
C LEU A 253 21.29 -18.10 22.68
N ALA A 254 22.49 -18.61 22.98
CA ALA A 254 23.25 -18.16 24.14
C ALA A 254 23.58 -16.66 24.07
N LYS A 255 24.03 -16.19 22.90
CA LYS A 255 24.32 -14.76 22.67
C LYS A 255 23.06 -13.90 22.75
N ALA A 256 21.95 -14.33 22.16
CA ALA A 256 20.69 -13.57 22.17
C ALA A 256 20.10 -13.44 23.58
N ILE A 257 20.09 -14.50 24.39
CA ILE A 257 19.63 -14.45 25.78
C ILE A 257 20.52 -13.51 26.61
N LYS A 258 21.84 -13.67 26.52
CA LYS A 258 22.79 -12.80 27.21
C LYS A 258 22.59 -11.34 26.82
N ARG A 259 22.48 -11.05 25.52
CA ARG A 259 22.29 -9.70 25.01
C ARG A 259 20.96 -9.12 25.47
N GLY A 260 19.87 -9.89 25.41
CA GLY A 260 18.55 -9.48 25.85
C GLY A 260 18.51 -9.12 27.34
N ILE A 261 19.28 -9.84 28.17
CA ILE A 261 19.47 -9.51 29.60
C ILE A 261 20.27 -8.20 29.74
N GLU A 262 21.40 -8.06 29.04
CA GLU A 262 22.24 -6.84 29.09
C GLU A 262 21.46 -5.56 28.74
N VAL A 263 20.56 -5.63 27.75
CA VAL A 263 19.74 -4.48 27.33
C VAL A 263 18.43 -4.35 28.09
N ASN A 264 18.21 -5.14 29.16
CA ASN A 264 17.01 -5.14 30.00
C ASN A 264 15.70 -5.43 29.22
N LEU A 265 15.76 -6.28 28.20
CA LEU A 265 14.57 -6.79 27.50
C LEU A 265 14.14 -8.16 28.03
N LEU A 266 15.07 -8.95 28.56
CA LEU A 266 14.85 -10.28 29.11
C LEU A 266 15.11 -10.34 30.61
N ALA A 267 14.44 -11.26 31.28
CA ALA A 267 14.65 -11.52 32.69
C ALA A 267 15.94 -12.31 32.94
N ASP A 268 16.68 -11.94 34.00
CA ASP A 268 17.91 -12.61 34.43
C ASP A 268 17.73 -14.13 34.67
N GLU A 269 16.52 -14.55 35.03
CA GLU A 269 16.18 -15.97 35.26
C GLU A 269 16.44 -16.83 34.02
N LEU A 270 16.29 -16.28 32.81
CA LEU A 270 16.58 -17.02 31.57
C LEU A 270 18.06 -17.38 31.44
N GLY A 271 18.96 -16.61 32.07
CA GLY A 271 20.39 -16.90 32.09
C GLY A 271 20.78 -18.08 32.98
N ARG A 272 19.85 -18.62 33.78
CA ARG A 272 20.11 -19.76 34.69
C ARG A 272 19.89 -21.13 34.04
N TYR A 273 19.26 -21.18 32.86
CA TYR A 273 19.06 -22.42 32.11
C TYR A 273 20.37 -22.98 31.59
N ASP A 274 20.43 -24.30 31.36
CA ASP A 274 21.48 -24.89 30.52
C ASP A 274 21.25 -24.54 29.04
N LEU A 275 21.76 -23.38 28.63
CA LEU A 275 21.63 -22.88 27.26
C LEU A 275 22.35 -23.78 26.23
N LYS A 276 23.32 -24.60 26.65
CA LYS A 276 23.98 -25.55 25.76
C LYS A 276 23.06 -26.73 25.45
N ALA A 277 22.38 -27.27 26.47
CA ALA A 277 21.38 -28.31 26.30
C ALA A 277 20.18 -27.80 25.46
N LEU A 278 19.67 -26.61 25.75
CA LEU A 278 18.59 -26.00 24.98
C LEU A 278 19.00 -25.68 23.54
N GLY A 279 20.21 -25.16 23.34
CA GLY A 279 20.74 -24.86 22.01
C GLY A 279 20.86 -26.10 21.14
N ALA A 280 21.25 -27.25 21.72
CA ALA A 280 21.30 -28.54 21.02
C ALA A 280 19.91 -29.10 20.65
N ALA A 281 18.85 -28.62 21.29
CA ALA A 281 17.48 -29.04 21.00
C ALA A 281 16.82 -28.24 19.85
N LEU A 282 17.43 -27.13 19.43
CA LEU A 282 16.92 -26.30 18.34
C LEU A 282 16.97 -27.07 17.00
N LYS A 283 15.94 -26.86 16.18
CA LYS A 283 15.71 -27.52 14.89
C LYS A 283 15.66 -26.49 13.77
N PRO A 284 16.81 -26.14 13.15
CA PRO A 284 16.88 -25.11 12.12
C PRO A 284 16.04 -25.42 10.89
N GLU A 285 15.82 -26.70 10.58
CA GLU A 285 14.95 -27.16 9.49
C GLU A 285 13.50 -26.65 9.63
N ARG A 286 13.07 -26.25 10.83
CA ARG A 286 11.73 -25.68 11.06
C ARG A 286 11.59 -24.25 10.53
N ASP A 287 12.67 -23.55 10.24
CA ASP A 287 12.63 -22.26 9.55
C ASP A 287 12.02 -22.38 8.14
N LEU A 288 12.17 -23.55 7.50
CA LEU A 288 11.66 -23.80 6.16
C LEU A 288 10.12 -23.99 6.12
N GLN A 289 9.47 -24.06 7.29
CA GLN A 289 8.02 -24.23 7.41
C GLN A 289 7.26 -22.91 7.25
N PHE A 290 7.95 -21.77 7.39
CA PHE A 290 7.30 -20.46 7.37
C PHE A 290 6.76 -20.10 5.98
N SER A 291 5.52 -19.58 5.98
CA SER A 291 5.03 -18.77 4.86
C SER A 291 5.51 -17.32 5.01
N TYR A 292 5.50 -16.56 3.91
CA TYR A 292 6.01 -15.19 3.92
C TYR A 292 5.27 -14.31 4.94
N LEU A 293 3.93 -14.38 4.97
CA LEU A 293 3.12 -13.61 5.92
C LEU A 293 3.43 -13.99 7.38
N GLY A 294 3.65 -15.28 7.65
CA GLY A 294 3.98 -15.77 8.99
C GLY A 294 5.30 -15.20 9.49
N LEU A 295 6.35 -15.32 8.68
CA LEU A 295 7.68 -14.79 9.06
C LEU A 295 7.70 -13.27 9.13
N GLN A 296 7.08 -12.58 8.15
CA GLN A 296 6.97 -11.12 8.15
C GLN A 296 6.27 -10.61 9.42
N THR A 297 5.18 -11.29 9.84
CA THR A 297 4.46 -10.94 11.07
C THR A 297 5.36 -11.04 12.30
N LEU A 298 6.17 -12.10 12.41
CA LEU A 298 7.10 -12.27 13.52
C LEU A 298 8.23 -11.23 13.48
N TYR A 299 8.80 -10.97 12.31
CA TYR A 299 9.84 -9.96 12.10
C TYR A 299 9.39 -8.55 12.50
N ASP A 300 8.20 -8.16 12.05
CA ASP A 300 7.69 -6.81 12.25
C ASP A 300 7.36 -6.52 13.71
N ARG A 301 6.85 -7.52 14.44
CA ARG A 301 6.20 -7.29 15.74
C ARG A 301 6.69 -8.13 16.90
N TYR A 302 7.25 -9.31 16.69
CA TYR A 302 7.49 -10.28 17.77
C TYR A 302 8.96 -10.49 18.11
N PHE A 303 9.85 -10.47 17.13
CA PHE A 303 11.27 -10.66 17.39
C PHE A 303 11.85 -9.50 18.19
N LEU A 304 12.66 -9.83 19.19
CA LEU A 304 13.37 -8.84 19.97
C LEU A 304 14.28 -7.99 19.08
N HIS A 305 14.25 -6.69 19.32
CA HIS A 305 15.10 -5.73 18.62
C HIS A 305 15.64 -4.68 19.60
N HIS A 306 16.81 -4.14 19.28
CA HIS A 306 17.43 -3.04 20.01
C HIS A 306 17.86 -1.97 19.00
N GLN A 307 17.45 -0.72 19.23
CA GLN A 307 17.72 0.40 18.32
C GLN A 307 17.34 0.12 16.85
N GLY A 308 16.22 -0.59 16.64
CA GLY A 308 15.70 -0.93 15.32
C GLY A 308 16.34 -2.16 14.65
N THR A 309 17.36 -2.78 15.26
CA THR A 309 18.02 -3.98 14.74
C THR A 309 17.52 -5.21 15.50
N ARG A 310 17.04 -6.23 14.78
CA ARG A 310 16.61 -7.51 15.38
C ARG A 310 17.82 -8.31 15.81
N PHE A 311 17.70 -8.99 16.95
CA PHE A 311 18.75 -9.86 17.47
C PHE A 311 18.20 -11.23 17.89
N GLU A 312 17.03 -11.58 17.39
CA GLU A 312 16.35 -12.84 17.67
C GLU A 312 15.94 -13.54 16.38
N LEU A 313 16.32 -14.80 16.27
CA LEU A 313 15.95 -15.70 15.17
C LEU A 313 14.68 -16.51 15.51
N PRO A 314 13.96 -17.08 14.52
CA PRO A 314 12.69 -17.76 14.77
C PRO A 314 12.77 -18.92 15.77
N GLN A 315 13.77 -19.80 15.67
CA GLN A 315 13.92 -20.90 16.63
C GLN A 315 14.31 -20.40 18.03
N VAL A 316 15.11 -19.32 18.11
CA VAL A 316 15.46 -18.65 19.37
C VAL A 316 14.22 -18.02 20.00
N PHE A 317 13.36 -17.38 19.20
CA PHE A 317 12.08 -16.83 19.63
C PHE A 317 11.20 -17.90 20.28
N PHE A 318 10.98 -19.04 19.62
CA PHE A 318 10.17 -20.11 20.20
C PHE A 318 10.81 -20.70 21.46
N MET A 319 12.14 -20.83 21.49
CA MET A 319 12.85 -21.31 22.68
C MET A 319 12.73 -20.31 23.83
N ARG A 320 12.88 -19.00 23.59
CA ARG A 320 12.64 -17.97 24.60
C ARG A 320 11.24 -18.07 25.20
N VAL A 321 10.22 -18.20 24.34
CA VAL A 321 8.84 -18.34 24.81
C VAL A 321 8.70 -19.58 25.68
N ALA A 322 9.24 -20.72 25.24
CA ALA A 322 9.22 -21.97 25.97
C ALA A 322 9.94 -21.89 27.33
N MET A 323 11.14 -21.31 27.36
CA MET A 323 11.88 -21.03 28.60
C MET A 323 11.07 -20.12 29.53
N GLY A 324 10.48 -19.04 28.99
CA GLY A 324 9.66 -18.10 29.76
C GLY A 324 8.45 -18.75 30.43
N LEU A 325 7.85 -19.77 29.80
CA LEU A 325 6.74 -20.55 30.37
C LEU A 325 7.22 -21.59 31.40
N ALA A 326 8.43 -22.11 31.25
CA ALA A 326 8.98 -23.17 32.09
C ALA A 326 9.80 -22.67 33.29
N ILE A 327 9.87 -21.35 33.55
CA ILE A 327 10.76 -20.75 34.58
C ILE A 327 10.59 -21.31 36.00
N HIS A 328 9.44 -21.87 36.32
CA HIS A 328 9.12 -22.42 37.63
C HIS A 328 8.79 -23.91 37.61
N GLU A 329 9.04 -24.58 36.48
CA GLU A 329 8.96 -26.04 36.41
C GLU A 329 10.08 -26.69 37.24
N VAL A 330 9.85 -27.93 37.66
CA VAL A 330 10.86 -28.71 38.39
C VAL A 330 12.01 -29.08 37.45
N GLU A 331 11.65 -29.71 36.32
CA GLU A 331 12.58 -30.09 35.25
C GLU A 331 12.51 -29.05 34.12
N ARG A 332 13.06 -27.86 34.39
CA ARG A 332 12.89 -26.66 33.54
C ARG A 332 13.34 -26.88 32.11
N GLU A 333 14.52 -27.47 31.89
CA GLU A 333 15.08 -27.74 30.58
C GLU A 333 14.22 -28.72 29.79
N ALA A 334 13.81 -29.83 30.42
CA ALA A 334 12.97 -30.83 29.77
C ALA A 334 11.62 -30.23 29.32
N ARG A 335 10.99 -29.41 30.18
CA ARG A 335 9.72 -28.74 29.86
C ARG A 335 9.90 -27.65 28.80
N ALA A 336 10.98 -26.87 28.85
CA ALA A 336 11.29 -25.89 27.80
C ALA A 336 11.48 -26.58 26.43
N ILE A 337 12.16 -27.72 26.37
CA ILE A 337 12.33 -28.48 25.13
C ILE A 337 10.98 -29.03 24.63
N GLU A 338 10.13 -29.54 25.53
CA GLU A 338 8.78 -30.00 25.18
C GLU A 338 7.93 -28.87 24.59
N PHE A 339 7.87 -27.72 25.27
CA PHE A 339 7.12 -26.56 24.80
C PHE A 339 7.69 -25.98 23.50
N TYR A 340 9.02 -25.91 23.36
CA TYR A 340 9.67 -25.51 22.13
C TYR A 340 9.26 -26.42 20.96
N ASN A 341 9.26 -27.73 21.17
CA ASN A 341 8.91 -28.69 20.12
C ASN A 341 7.45 -28.52 19.67
N LEU A 342 6.55 -28.20 20.59
CA LEU A 342 5.13 -27.96 20.34
C LEU A 342 4.90 -26.63 19.60
N LEU A 343 5.59 -25.56 19.99
CA LEU A 343 5.46 -24.23 19.38
C LEU A 343 6.09 -24.15 18.00
N SER A 344 7.34 -24.62 17.86
CA SER A 344 8.10 -24.48 16.60
C SER A 344 7.69 -25.45 15.50
N SER A 345 6.89 -26.48 15.81
CA SER A 345 6.24 -27.35 14.81
C SER A 345 4.92 -26.80 14.29
N PHE A 346 4.42 -25.73 14.90
CA PHE A 346 3.09 -25.15 14.68
C PHE A 346 1.91 -26.05 15.08
N ASP A 347 2.15 -27.13 15.84
CA ASP A 347 1.08 -27.99 16.37
C ASP A 347 0.17 -27.24 17.36
N PHE A 348 0.75 -26.29 18.10
CA PHE A 348 0.02 -25.34 18.92
C PHE A 348 0.72 -23.98 18.90
N MET A 349 -0.06 -22.91 19.01
CA MET A 349 0.46 -21.56 19.09
C MET A 349 -0.14 -20.83 20.29
N SER A 350 0.71 -20.33 21.18
CA SER A 350 0.29 -19.51 22.30
C SER A 350 -0.36 -18.20 21.83
N SER A 351 -1.13 -17.56 22.71
CA SER A 351 -1.74 -16.26 22.41
C SER A 351 -0.68 -15.16 22.22
N THR A 352 -1.04 -14.10 21.49
CA THR A 352 -0.17 -12.93 21.25
C THR A 352 0.54 -12.40 22.51
N PRO A 353 -0.14 -12.12 23.64
CA PRO A 353 0.55 -11.61 24.84
C PRO A 353 1.56 -12.62 25.40
N THR A 354 1.28 -13.92 25.31
CA THR A 354 2.23 -14.95 25.72
C THR A 354 3.46 -14.97 24.81
N LEU A 355 3.28 -14.97 23.49
CA LEU A 355 4.39 -14.95 22.53
C LEU A 355 5.26 -13.70 22.67
N PHE A 356 4.63 -12.54 22.91
CA PHE A 356 5.32 -11.26 23.01
C PHE A 356 6.09 -11.13 24.33
N ASN A 357 5.46 -11.48 25.46
CA ASN A 357 5.97 -11.14 26.78
C ASN A 357 6.71 -12.28 27.51
N SER A 358 6.61 -13.53 27.04
CA SER A 358 7.30 -14.65 27.70
C SER A 358 8.81 -14.44 27.73
N GLY A 359 9.40 -14.61 28.92
CA GLY A 359 10.83 -14.43 29.15
C GLY A 359 11.29 -12.98 29.35
N THR A 360 10.38 -11.99 29.25
CA THR A 360 10.68 -10.57 29.51
C THR A 360 10.60 -10.23 31.01
N LEU A 361 11.05 -9.04 31.39
CA LEU A 361 11.12 -8.60 32.81
C LEU A 361 9.78 -8.58 33.56
N ARG A 362 8.68 -8.30 32.87
CA ARG A 362 7.33 -8.22 33.46
C ARG A 362 6.33 -8.89 32.52
N PRO A 363 6.29 -10.23 32.53
CA PRO A 363 5.58 -10.96 31.50
C PRO A 363 4.06 -10.90 31.72
N GLN A 364 3.39 -9.95 31.06
CA GLN A 364 1.92 -9.95 30.99
C GLN A 364 1.47 -10.98 29.94
N LEU A 365 1.37 -12.25 30.37
CA LEU A 365 1.07 -13.38 29.48
C LEU A 365 -0.39 -13.47 29.05
N SER A 366 -1.29 -12.85 29.80
CA SER A 366 -2.71 -12.77 29.51
C SER A 366 -3.12 -11.31 29.35
N SER A 367 -4.04 -11.05 28.42
CA SER A 367 -4.52 -9.69 28.15
C SER A 367 -6.04 -9.59 28.17
N CYS A 368 -6.80 -10.64 28.51
CA CYS A 368 -8.26 -10.58 28.55
C CYS A 368 -8.76 -10.62 30.01
N TYR A 369 -9.49 -9.60 30.43
CA TYR A 369 -9.96 -9.47 31.81
C TYR A 369 -11.47 -9.21 31.88
N LEU A 370 -12.09 -9.68 32.96
CA LEU A 370 -13.49 -9.42 33.26
C LEU A 370 -13.60 -8.74 34.62
N THR A 371 -14.40 -7.67 34.70
CA THR A 371 -14.70 -6.96 35.95
C THR A 371 -16.20 -6.76 36.10
N THR A 372 -16.68 -6.64 37.34
CA THR A 372 -18.08 -6.31 37.66
C THR A 372 -18.09 -4.99 38.44
N ILE A 373 -18.96 -4.07 38.03
CA ILE A 373 -18.97 -2.70 38.52
C ILE A 373 -20.00 -2.59 39.67
N PRO A 374 -19.59 -2.19 40.89
CA PRO A 374 -20.52 -1.98 42.00
C PRO A 374 -21.36 -0.71 41.82
N ASP A 375 -22.50 -0.61 42.54
CA ASP A 375 -23.44 0.52 42.45
C ASP A 375 -23.17 1.60 43.51
N ASP A 376 -21.93 2.03 43.60
CA ASP A 376 -21.47 3.14 44.42
C ASP A 376 -20.38 3.93 43.69
N LEU A 377 -20.26 5.23 43.99
CA LEU A 377 -19.42 6.12 43.19
C LEU A 377 -17.93 5.78 43.32
N ASP A 378 -17.47 5.36 44.50
CA ASP A 378 -16.07 4.98 44.72
C ASP A 378 -15.72 3.73 43.93
N GLY A 379 -16.56 2.70 43.99
CA GLY A 379 -16.38 1.48 43.23
C GLY A 379 -16.51 1.64 41.71
N ILE A 380 -17.38 2.54 41.23
CA ILE A 380 -17.47 2.89 39.79
C ILE A 380 -16.14 3.50 39.30
N TYR A 381 -15.59 4.48 40.02
CA TYR A 381 -14.32 5.12 39.63
C TYR A 381 -13.11 4.23 39.91
N GLY A 382 -13.16 3.36 40.91
CA GLY A 382 -12.20 2.31 41.15
C GLY A 382 -12.09 1.35 39.96
N ALA A 383 -13.23 0.90 39.43
CA ALA A 383 -13.25 0.04 38.25
C ALA A 383 -12.77 0.75 36.97
N ILE A 384 -13.04 2.05 36.82
CA ILE A 384 -12.48 2.86 35.71
C ILE A 384 -10.95 2.96 35.83
N LYS A 385 -10.43 3.13 37.04
CA LYS A 385 -8.98 3.09 37.30
C LYS A 385 -8.41 1.71 36.95
N ASP A 386 -9.08 0.62 37.34
CA ASP A 386 -8.64 -0.74 37.02
C ASP A 386 -8.64 -0.98 35.51
N ASN A 387 -9.67 -0.52 34.79
CA ASN A 387 -9.70 -0.54 33.33
C ASN A 387 -8.46 0.16 32.73
N ALA A 388 -8.11 1.35 33.22
CA ALA A 388 -6.93 2.06 32.74
C ALA A 388 -5.63 1.30 33.01
N LEU A 389 -5.49 0.67 34.18
CA LEU A 389 -4.31 -0.10 34.56
C LEU A 389 -4.16 -1.40 33.76
N LEU A 390 -5.25 -2.11 33.53
CA LEU A 390 -5.28 -3.36 32.77
C LEU A 390 -5.03 -3.10 31.28
N SER A 391 -5.59 -2.02 30.73
CA SER A 391 -5.36 -1.62 29.33
C SER A 391 -4.00 -0.97 29.09
N LYS A 392 -3.26 -0.55 30.12
CA LYS A 392 -1.90 0.04 30.00
C LYS A 392 -0.94 -0.79 29.13
N PHE A 393 -1.11 -2.10 29.12
CA PHE A 393 -0.32 -3.04 28.32
C PHE A 393 -1.19 -3.80 27.31
N ALA A 394 -2.11 -3.08 26.66
CA ALA A 394 -3.04 -3.61 25.65
C ALA A 394 -3.96 -4.74 26.16
N GLY A 395 -4.38 -4.66 27.42
CA GLY A 395 -5.41 -5.53 27.98
C GLY A 395 -6.80 -5.22 27.41
N GLY A 396 -7.47 -6.23 26.87
CA GLY A 396 -8.90 -6.25 26.55
C GLY A 396 -9.75 -6.48 27.80
N LEU A 397 -10.92 -5.82 27.83
CA LEU A 397 -11.77 -5.71 29.01
C LEU A 397 -13.21 -6.11 28.70
N GLY A 398 -13.81 -6.90 29.57
CA GLY A 398 -15.24 -7.08 29.69
C GLY A 398 -15.73 -6.50 31.02
N ASN A 399 -16.62 -5.51 30.98
CA ASN A 399 -17.18 -4.92 32.19
C ASN A 399 -18.67 -5.26 32.33
N ASP A 400 -19.05 -5.89 33.44
CA ASP A 400 -20.45 -6.09 33.83
C ASP A 400 -20.96 -4.85 34.59
N TRP A 401 -21.84 -4.10 33.95
CA TRP A 401 -22.45 -2.88 34.49
C TRP A 401 -23.84 -3.09 35.10
N SER A 402 -24.36 -4.32 35.12
CA SER A 402 -25.77 -4.60 35.44
C SER A 402 -26.20 -4.17 36.85
N ARG A 403 -25.25 -4.04 37.79
CA ARG A 403 -25.53 -3.63 39.17
C ARG A 403 -25.81 -2.13 39.28
N VAL A 404 -25.27 -1.30 38.38
CA VAL A 404 -25.40 0.16 38.44
C VAL A 404 -26.86 0.56 38.21
N ARG A 405 -27.42 1.34 39.15
CA ARG A 405 -28.84 1.69 39.17
C ARG A 405 -29.27 2.45 37.91
N GLY A 406 -30.50 2.18 37.47
CA GLY A 406 -31.10 2.82 36.30
C GLY A 406 -31.45 4.30 36.49
N MET A 407 -31.76 4.98 35.39
CA MET A 407 -32.21 6.37 35.37
C MET A 407 -33.48 6.57 36.21
N GLY A 408 -33.56 7.67 36.96
CA GLY A 408 -34.69 7.98 37.83
C GLY A 408 -34.61 7.38 39.23
N SER A 409 -33.68 6.45 39.48
CA SER A 409 -33.45 5.84 40.80
C SER A 409 -33.06 6.88 41.84
N HIS A 410 -33.60 6.77 43.05
CA HIS A 410 -33.32 7.71 44.14
C HIS A 410 -31.88 7.59 44.67
N ILE A 411 -31.26 8.74 44.99
CA ILE A 411 -29.93 8.82 45.62
C ILE A 411 -30.08 9.39 47.03
N LYS A 412 -29.87 8.54 48.05
CA LYS A 412 -30.08 8.85 49.47
C LYS A 412 -29.25 10.03 49.99
N GLY A 413 -28.06 10.28 49.43
CA GLY A 413 -27.13 11.34 49.88
C GLY A 413 -27.39 12.71 49.25
N THR A 414 -27.46 12.79 47.91
CA THR A 414 -27.71 14.05 47.20
C THR A 414 -29.19 14.43 47.15
N ASN A 415 -30.07 13.56 47.65
CA ASN A 415 -31.52 13.66 47.55
C ASN A 415 -32.03 13.88 46.11
N GLY A 416 -31.26 13.42 45.13
CA GLY A 416 -31.54 13.57 43.71
C GLY A 416 -32.00 12.26 43.03
N LYS A 417 -32.05 12.30 41.70
CA LYS A 417 -32.31 11.14 40.84
C LYS A 417 -31.08 10.81 40.01
N SER A 418 -30.76 9.52 39.88
CA SER A 418 -29.69 9.01 39.02
C SER A 418 -29.98 9.32 37.54
N GLN A 419 -28.93 9.63 36.78
CA GLN A 419 -28.96 9.74 35.32
C GLN A 419 -28.74 8.38 34.63
N GLY A 420 -28.64 7.29 35.41
CA GLY A 420 -28.40 5.94 34.91
C GLY A 420 -26.93 5.67 34.61
N VAL A 421 -26.68 4.58 33.90
CA VAL A 421 -25.33 4.04 33.65
C VAL A 421 -24.57 4.74 32.52
N VAL A 422 -25.28 5.34 31.55
CA VAL A 422 -24.71 5.91 30.31
C VAL A 422 -23.64 6.98 30.57
N PRO A 423 -23.80 7.93 31.51
CA PRO A 423 -22.75 8.90 31.81
C PRO A 423 -21.45 8.27 32.31
N PHE A 424 -21.52 7.18 33.09
CA PHE A 424 -20.34 6.45 33.54
C PHE A 424 -19.69 5.65 32.42
N LEU A 425 -20.50 5.06 31.52
CA LEU A 425 -20.00 4.41 30.31
C LEU A 425 -19.24 5.40 29.41
N LYS A 426 -19.66 6.66 29.36
CA LYS A 426 -18.92 7.71 28.63
C LYS A 426 -17.53 7.95 29.24
N VAL A 427 -17.42 7.98 30.57
CA VAL A 427 -16.10 8.08 31.25
C VAL A 427 -15.25 6.85 30.98
N ALA A 428 -15.83 5.64 31.01
CA ALA A 428 -15.14 4.40 30.68
C ALA A 428 -14.68 4.38 29.21
N ASN A 429 -15.51 4.86 28.27
CA ASN A 429 -15.15 5.06 26.87
C ASN A 429 -13.96 6.01 26.73
N ASP A 430 -14.05 7.20 27.34
CA ASP A 430 -13.00 8.20 27.24
C ASP A 430 -11.70 7.73 27.93
N THR A 431 -11.81 6.86 28.94
CA THR A 431 -10.67 6.17 29.55
C THR A 431 -10.08 5.14 28.58
N ALA A 432 -10.90 4.33 27.91
CA ALA A 432 -10.42 3.38 26.91
C ALA A 432 -9.76 4.10 25.72
N VAL A 433 -10.27 5.27 25.32
CA VAL A 433 -9.66 6.14 24.31
C VAL A 433 -8.38 6.79 24.86
N ALA A 434 -8.34 7.26 26.11
CA ALA A 434 -7.13 7.84 26.68
C ALA A 434 -5.99 6.82 26.82
N VAL A 435 -6.34 5.53 26.84
CA VAL A 435 -5.41 4.40 26.98
C VAL A 435 -5.22 3.65 25.64
N ASN A 436 -5.87 4.07 24.54
CA ASN A 436 -5.71 3.58 23.15
C ASN A 436 -5.58 4.75 22.12
N GLN A 437 -5.30 4.50 20.83
CA GLN A 437 -4.35 5.33 20.05
C GLN A 437 -4.93 6.26 18.91
N CYS A 438 -4.62 7.59 18.86
CA CYS A 438 -3.76 8.49 18.00
C CYS A 438 -3.99 8.81 16.49
N PHE A 439 -3.40 9.95 16.03
CA PHE A 439 -3.42 10.55 14.68
C PHE A 439 -2.06 10.36 13.96
N ALA A 440 -2.03 10.34 12.62
CA ALA A 440 -0.77 10.33 11.86
C ALA A 440 -0.03 11.68 11.91
N PRO A 441 1.32 11.69 11.93
CA PRO A 441 2.12 12.93 12.09
C PRO A 441 1.85 14.03 11.07
N ASP A 442 1.51 13.68 9.84
CA ASP A 442 1.22 14.59 8.72
C ASP A 442 -0.23 15.09 8.69
N THR A 443 -1.10 14.61 9.58
CA THR A 443 -2.51 15.02 9.66
C THR A 443 -2.61 16.52 9.90
N TYR A 444 -3.27 17.26 9.01
CA TYR A 444 -3.47 18.69 9.19
C TYR A 444 -4.55 18.97 10.23
N ILE A 445 -4.25 19.89 11.15
CA ILE A 445 -5.24 20.46 12.07
C ILE A 445 -5.35 21.97 11.86
N TRP A 446 -6.52 22.52 12.16
CA TRP A 446 -6.79 23.94 12.00
C TRP A 446 -6.22 24.74 13.16
N THR A 447 -5.34 25.68 12.84
CA THR A 447 -4.81 26.67 13.78
C THR A 447 -5.34 28.05 13.44
N ASN A 448 -5.22 29.00 14.36
CA ASN A 448 -5.57 30.40 14.11
C ASN A 448 -4.76 31.06 12.97
N GLN A 449 -3.63 30.45 12.56
CA GLN A 449 -2.79 30.91 11.45
C GLN A 449 -2.97 30.08 10.16
N GLY A 450 -3.99 29.21 10.11
CA GLY A 450 -4.25 28.30 9.00
C GLY A 450 -4.02 26.84 9.37
N SER A 451 -4.13 25.95 8.39
CA SER A 451 -3.93 24.51 8.61
C SER A 451 -2.44 24.17 8.74
N LYS A 452 -2.13 23.29 9.69
CA LYS A 452 -0.75 22.88 9.99
C LYS A 452 -0.71 21.38 10.31
N PRO A 453 0.30 20.61 9.84
CA PRO A 453 0.46 19.22 10.24
C PRO A 453 0.58 19.08 11.76
N ILE A 454 -0.06 18.06 12.34
CA ILE A 454 -0.14 17.86 13.79
C ILE A 454 1.24 17.70 14.42
N GLN A 455 2.20 17.08 13.71
CA GLN A 455 3.59 16.98 14.16
C GLN A 455 4.31 18.33 14.31
N ASN A 456 3.84 19.36 13.60
CA ASN A 456 4.47 20.67 13.61
C ASN A 456 3.85 21.60 14.67
N ILE A 457 2.80 21.16 15.36
CA ILE A 457 2.09 21.94 16.37
C ILE A 457 2.94 22.08 17.63
N LYS A 458 3.06 23.32 18.11
CA LYS A 458 3.87 23.65 19.29
C LYS A 458 2.96 23.97 20.46
N VAL A 459 3.50 23.78 21.67
CA VAL A 459 2.86 24.29 22.89
C VAL A 459 2.72 25.81 22.75
N GLY A 460 1.50 26.31 22.94
CA GLY A 460 1.12 27.72 22.72
C GLY A 460 0.37 27.97 21.41
N ASP A 461 0.44 27.08 20.41
CA ASP A 461 -0.35 27.21 19.18
C ASP A 461 -1.85 27.14 19.51
N LEU A 462 -2.67 27.99 18.89
CA LEU A 462 -4.12 28.00 19.06
C LEU A 462 -4.77 27.07 18.03
N VAL A 463 -5.37 25.98 18.48
CA VAL A 463 -6.00 24.95 17.64
C VAL A 463 -7.52 24.95 17.79
N LEU A 464 -8.25 24.73 16.70
CA LEU A 464 -9.71 24.71 16.71
C LEU A 464 -10.23 23.50 17.51
N GLY A 465 -10.94 23.76 18.60
CA GLY A 465 -11.55 22.73 19.44
C GLY A 465 -12.95 22.32 18.95
N LYS A 466 -13.45 21.21 19.49
CA LYS A 466 -14.77 20.62 19.15
C LYS A 466 -15.97 21.56 19.35
N GLU A 467 -15.85 22.54 20.23
CA GLU A 467 -16.90 23.55 20.53
C GLU A 467 -16.86 24.75 19.57
N GLY A 468 -15.92 24.77 18.60
CA GLY A 468 -15.81 25.82 17.60
C GLY A 468 -14.94 27.02 18.02
N PHE A 469 -14.24 26.91 19.15
CA PHE A 469 -13.32 27.93 19.66
C PHE A 469 -11.86 27.47 19.55
N TYR A 470 -10.95 28.40 19.28
CA TYR A 470 -9.53 28.13 19.30
C TYR A 470 -9.02 28.01 20.75
N ARG A 471 -8.20 26.99 21.03
CA ARG A 471 -7.62 26.73 22.35
C ARG A 471 -6.11 26.54 22.25
N ALA A 472 -5.38 27.04 23.25
CA ALA A 472 -3.94 26.88 23.28
C ALA A 472 -3.54 25.43 23.56
N VAL A 473 -2.61 24.91 22.77
CA VAL A 473 -1.99 23.62 23.03
C VAL A 473 -1.10 23.75 24.26
N THR A 474 -1.42 23.03 25.33
CA THR A 474 -0.66 23.09 26.59
C THR A 474 0.44 22.04 26.67
N LYS A 475 0.31 20.95 25.91
CA LYS A 475 1.25 19.83 25.92
C LYS A 475 1.19 19.07 24.60
N HIS A 476 2.35 18.65 24.11
CA HIS A 476 2.46 17.71 23.00
C HIS A 476 2.47 16.27 23.53
N MET A 477 1.64 15.40 22.96
CA MET A 477 1.60 13.97 23.29
C MET A 477 1.86 13.18 22.01
N VAL A 478 2.99 12.49 21.96
CA VAL A 478 3.32 11.59 20.84
C VAL A 478 2.92 10.18 21.24
N TYR A 479 2.22 9.48 20.35
CA TYR A 479 1.89 8.08 20.53
C TYR A 479 2.23 7.31 19.28
N ASN A 480 2.94 6.19 19.45
CA ASN A 480 3.35 5.33 18.36
C ASN A 480 2.30 4.21 18.19
N GLN A 481 1.56 4.23 17.08
CA GLN A 481 0.46 3.29 16.76
C GLN A 481 0.74 2.51 15.48
N THR A 482 0.28 1.26 15.44
CA THR A 482 0.54 0.32 14.33
C THR A 482 -0.73 -0.24 13.69
N GLU A 483 -1.89 0.33 14.00
CA GLU A 483 -3.13 -0.02 13.29
C GLU A 483 -3.06 0.34 11.81
N PRO A 484 -3.78 -0.38 10.92
CA PRO A 484 -3.78 -0.05 9.51
C PRO A 484 -4.29 1.39 9.32
N MET A 485 -3.56 2.13 8.51
CA MET A 485 -4.01 3.43 8.05
C MET A 485 -5.19 3.22 7.10
N VAL A 486 -6.29 3.91 7.37
CA VAL A 486 -7.41 4.02 6.46
C VAL A 486 -7.39 5.40 5.81
N GLU A 487 -7.69 5.40 4.52
CA GLU A 487 -7.84 6.60 3.73
C GLU A 487 -9.32 6.97 3.68
N ILE A 488 -9.69 8.06 4.35
CA ILE A 488 -11.04 8.60 4.29
C ILE A 488 -11.07 9.67 3.21
N ASN A 489 -11.69 9.34 2.08
CA ASN A 489 -11.96 10.31 1.03
C ASN A 489 -13.31 10.98 1.30
N VAL A 490 -13.26 12.16 1.93
CA VAL A 490 -14.45 12.98 2.18
C VAL A 490 -14.73 13.83 0.94
N ARG A 491 -15.96 13.78 0.42
CA ARG A 491 -16.39 14.59 -0.72
C ARG A 491 -16.13 16.08 -0.42
N HIS A 492 -15.48 16.78 -1.35
CA HIS A 492 -15.03 18.18 -1.21
C HIS A 492 -13.87 18.43 -0.23
N SER A 493 -13.24 17.40 0.33
CA SER A 493 -11.96 17.56 1.02
C SER A 493 -10.83 17.74 0.01
N ALA A 494 -9.97 18.73 0.24
CA ALA A 494 -8.80 18.97 -0.62
C ALA A 494 -7.77 17.83 -0.56
N GLN A 495 -7.78 17.04 0.53
CA GLN A 495 -6.88 15.91 0.73
C GLN A 495 -7.61 14.72 1.34
N THR A 496 -7.15 13.52 0.99
CA THR A 496 -7.57 12.29 1.64
C THR A 496 -7.01 12.25 3.07
N LEU A 497 -7.90 12.06 4.05
CA LEU A 497 -7.47 11.93 5.45
C LEU A 497 -6.86 10.54 5.65
N LYS A 498 -5.63 10.52 6.18
CA LYS A 498 -4.93 9.30 6.58
C LYS A 498 -4.96 9.20 8.09
N VAL A 499 -5.78 8.28 8.59
CA VAL A 499 -5.91 8.05 10.03
C VAL A 499 -5.83 6.55 10.30
N THR A 500 -5.54 6.17 11.52
CA THR A 500 -5.60 4.76 11.92
C THR A 500 -7.05 4.29 11.90
N ALA A 501 -7.28 3.02 11.56
CA ALA A 501 -8.62 2.47 11.44
C ALA A 501 -9.47 2.66 12.72
N GLY A 502 -8.86 2.61 13.91
CA GLY A 502 -9.54 2.83 15.19
C GLY A 502 -9.78 4.30 15.53
N HIS A 503 -9.35 5.25 14.70
CA HIS A 503 -9.45 6.67 15.00
C HIS A 503 -10.91 7.15 15.05
N PRO A 504 -11.40 7.79 16.14
CA PRO A 504 -12.78 8.24 16.24
C PRO A 504 -13.02 9.49 15.38
N ILE A 505 -13.87 9.36 14.38
CA ILE A 505 -14.33 10.43 13.50
C ILE A 505 -15.76 10.83 13.88
N TRP A 506 -15.98 12.11 14.13
CA TRP A 506 -17.34 12.62 14.32
C TRP A 506 -18.09 12.51 12.99
N SER A 507 -19.15 11.71 12.95
CA SER A 507 -19.83 11.36 11.71
C SER A 507 -21.33 11.23 11.89
N VAL A 508 -22.05 11.31 10.77
CA VAL A 508 -23.46 10.99 10.67
C VAL A 508 -23.56 9.71 9.85
N GLN A 509 -23.88 8.61 10.52
CA GLN A 509 -23.98 7.31 9.87
C GLN A 509 -25.34 7.13 9.22
N VAL A 510 -25.36 6.76 7.95
CA VAL A 510 -26.57 6.69 7.14
C VAL A 510 -26.86 5.24 6.77
N LYS A 511 -28.10 4.78 7.02
CA LYS A 511 -28.48 3.37 6.83
C LYS A 511 -28.62 2.97 5.35
N LYS A 512 -28.77 3.93 4.44
CA LYS A 512 -28.94 3.71 2.99
C LYS A 512 -28.06 4.69 2.20
N ARG A 513 -27.57 4.25 1.04
CA ARG A 513 -26.85 5.12 0.10
C ARG A 513 -27.81 6.14 -0.52
N TYR A 514 -27.34 7.39 -0.59
CA TYR A 514 -27.95 8.57 -1.21
C TYR A 514 -29.20 9.13 -0.53
N HIS A 515 -28.99 10.19 0.26
CA HIS A 515 -30.02 11.11 0.71
C HIS A 515 -29.66 12.52 0.21
N ALA A 516 -30.64 13.28 -0.26
CA ALA A 516 -30.44 14.69 -0.60
C ALA A 516 -30.10 15.50 0.68
N PRO A 517 -29.30 16.58 0.61
CA PRO A 517 -28.90 17.35 1.80
C PRO A 517 -30.07 17.78 2.70
N LYS A 518 -31.20 18.18 2.10
CA LYS A 518 -32.43 18.54 2.82
C LYS A 518 -33.06 17.38 3.58
N GLN A 519 -33.05 16.17 3.00
CA GLN A 519 -33.54 14.96 3.67
C GLN A 519 -32.66 14.61 4.88
N ILE A 520 -31.35 14.82 4.79
CA ILE A 520 -30.42 14.59 5.90
C ILE A 520 -30.69 15.60 7.02
N ILE A 521 -30.88 16.87 6.69
CA ILE A 521 -31.22 17.91 7.67
C ILE A 521 -32.56 17.62 8.34
N ASP A 522 -33.58 17.22 7.57
CA ASP A 522 -34.89 16.85 8.11
C ASP A 522 -34.83 15.60 9.00
N MET A 523 -34.01 14.60 8.64
CA MET A 523 -33.79 13.40 9.45
C MET A 523 -32.97 13.70 10.70
N LEU A 524 -32.00 14.62 10.65
CA LEU A 524 -31.27 15.12 11.81
C LEU A 524 -32.21 15.86 12.77
N ALA A 525 -33.10 16.71 12.24
CA ALA A 525 -34.09 17.44 13.03
C ALA A 525 -35.13 16.52 13.69
N LYS A 526 -35.38 15.34 13.11
CA LYS A 526 -36.25 14.29 13.65
C LYS A 526 -35.51 13.24 14.49
N GLU A 527 -34.21 13.44 14.74
CA GLU A 527 -33.34 12.49 15.48
C GLU A 527 -33.30 11.06 14.88
N GLU A 528 -33.58 10.93 13.57
CA GLU A 528 -33.61 9.64 12.86
C GLU A 528 -32.22 9.16 12.44
N LEU A 529 -31.21 10.02 12.53
CA LEU A 529 -29.81 9.75 12.19
C LEU A 529 -28.94 9.64 13.44
N VAL A 530 -28.00 8.70 13.41
CA VAL A 530 -27.02 8.52 14.48
C VAL A 530 -25.86 9.49 14.22
N VAL A 531 -25.82 10.55 15.03
CA VAL A 531 -24.70 11.49 15.07
C VAL A 531 -23.79 11.12 16.23
N GLY A 532 -22.53 10.84 15.95
CA GLY A 532 -21.60 10.41 16.98
C GLY A 532 -20.19 10.15 16.46
N TYR A 533 -19.30 9.81 17.39
CA TYR A 533 -17.99 9.29 17.01
C TYR A 533 -18.14 7.88 16.45
N CYS A 534 -17.58 7.67 15.27
CA CYS A 534 -17.42 6.37 14.61
C CYS A 534 -15.94 6.16 14.34
N GLU A 535 -15.43 4.95 14.58
CA GLU A 535 -14.08 4.60 14.14
C GLU A 535 -13.94 4.77 12.62
N ALA A 536 -12.81 5.32 12.19
CA ALA A 536 -12.51 5.62 10.80
C ALA A 536 -12.67 4.40 9.87
N GLY A 537 -12.22 3.23 10.32
CA GLY A 537 -12.36 1.97 9.58
C GLY A 537 -13.77 1.40 9.53
N LYS A 538 -14.72 1.96 10.30
CA LYS A 538 -16.14 1.58 10.30
C LYS A 538 -17.00 2.52 9.45
N LEU A 539 -16.43 3.61 8.92
CA LEU A 539 -17.10 4.49 7.98
C LEU A 539 -17.43 3.74 6.69
N LYS A 540 -18.65 3.93 6.19
CA LYS A 540 -19.12 3.35 4.94
C LYS A 540 -19.28 4.45 3.90
N GLU A 541 -19.15 4.06 2.63
CA GLU A 541 -19.41 4.98 1.52
C GLU A 541 -20.88 5.45 1.55
N GLY A 542 -21.07 6.75 1.80
CA GLY A 542 -22.37 7.38 2.02
C GLY A 542 -22.55 7.98 3.42
N ASP A 543 -21.67 7.66 4.38
CA ASP A 543 -21.62 8.32 5.68
C ASP A 543 -21.05 9.75 5.55
N PHE A 544 -21.52 10.66 6.40
CA PHE A 544 -21.04 12.04 6.41
C PHE A 544 -20.02 12.22 7.52
N VAL A 545 -18.86 12.80 7.20
CA VAL A 545 -17.92 13.27 8.21
C VAL A 545 -18.35 14.67 8.64
N ALA A 546 -18.64 14.83 9.93
CA ALA A 546 -19.11 16.09 10.48
C ALA A 546 -17.92 16.97 10.90
N GLN A 547 -17.99 18.25 10.57
CA GLN A 547 -16.99 19.25 10.94
C GLN A 547 -17.57 20.26 11.91
N THR A 548 -16.74 20.72 12.84
CA THR A 548 -17.12 21.82 13.73
C THR A 548 -17.06 23.13 12.95
N ILE A 549 -18.16 23.88 12.96
CA ILE A 549 -18.20 25.24 12.41
C ILE A 549 -17.50 26.18 13.40
N PRO A 550 -16.42 26.88 13.01
CA PRO A 550 -15.78 27.87 13.87
C PRO A 550 -16.80 28.94 14.29
N GLN A 551 -16.89 29.18 15.60
CA GLN A 551 -17.76 30.23 16.16
C GLN A 551 -17.03 31.58 16.26
N GLU A 552 -15.71 31.56 16.07
CA GLU A 552 -14.85 32.73 16.05
C GLU A 552 -14.43 33.03 14.61
N ILE A 553 -14.89 34.14 14.07
CA ILE A 553 -14.53 34.61 12.73
C ILE A 553 -13.25 35.43 12.88
N VAL A 554 -12.14 34.94 12.31
CA VAL A 554 -10.91 35.74 12.19
C VAL A 554 -11.02 36.57 10.91
N PRO A 555 -11.25 37.89 10.99
CA PRO A 555 -11.39 38.71 9.80
C PRO A 555 -10.03 38.81 9.08
N ILE A 556 -9.98 38.37 7.83
CA ILE A 556 -8.84 38.61 6.94
C ILE A 556 -9.05 40.00 6.33
N ALA A 557 -8.07 40.89 6.48
CA ALA A 557 -8.16 42.25 5.95
C ALA A 557 -8.35 42.22 4.42
N GLY A 558 -9.42 42.85 3.94
CA GLY A 558 -9.77 42.87 2.51
C GLY A 558 -10.53 41.65 2.00
N PHE A 559 -10.85 40.66 2.86
CA PHE A 559 -11.67 39.52 2.48
C PHE A 559 -13.16 39.84 2.66
N THR A 560 -13.88 39.95 1.55
CA THR A 560 -15.29 40.33 1.52
C THR A 560 -16.23 39.13 1.60
N ALA A 561 -17.51 39.38 1.86
CA ALA A 561 -18.53 38.33 1.82
C ALA A 561 -18.67 37.72 0.41
N ASP A 562 -18.41 38.50 -0.64
CA ASP A 562 -18.40 38.03 -2.02
C ASP A 562 -17.20 37.12 -2.29
N ASP A 563 -16.03 37.42 -1.71
CA ASP A 563 -14.87 36.53 -1.76
C ASP A 563 -15.18 35.21 -1.05
N ALA A 564 -15.78 35.26 0.15
CA ALA A 564 -16.21 34.06 0.88
C ALA A 564 -17.20 33.21 0.06
N ARG A 565 -18.18 33.86 -0.58
CA ARG A 565 -19.16 33.21 -1.46
C ARG A 565 -18.49 32.57 -2.67
N PHE A 566 -17.57 33.28 -3.33
CA PHE A 566 -16.83 32.79 -4.48
C PHE A 566 -15.94 31.59 -4.13
N TYR A 567 -15.20 31.66 -3.02
CA TYR A 567 -14.41 30.53 -2.52
C TYR A 567 -15.30 29.33 -2.15
N GLY A 568 -16.46 29.57 -1.53
CA GLY A 568 -17.44 28.52 -1.25
C GLY A 568 -17.92 27.79 -2.51
N ILE A 569 -18.19 28.55 -3.59
CA ILE A 569 -18.57 27.97 -4.90
C ILE A 569 -17.42 27.17 -5.50
N MET A 570 -16.19 27.68 -5.45
CA MET A 570 -15.02 26.97 -5.97
C MET A 570 -14.72 25.67 -5.21
N LEU A 571 -14.90 25.66 -3.89
CA LEU A 571 -14.68 24.46 -3.06
C LEU A 571 -15.80 23.42 -3.21
N GLY A 572 -17.01 23.83 -3.61
CA GLY A 572 -18.15 22.95 -3.89
C GLY A 572 -18.20 22.41 -5.32
N ASP A 573 -17.05 22.20 -5.97
CA ASP A 573 -16.92 21.78 -7.37
C ASP A 573 -17.65 22.70 -8.38
N GLY A 574 -17.83 23.98 -8.06
CA GLY A 574 -18.47 24.95 -8.94
C GLY A 574 -19.98 24.79 -9.05
N HIS A 575 -20.67 24.25 -8.05
CA HIS A 575 -22.12 24.09 -8.05
C HIS A 575 -22.78 24.83 -6.88
N VAL A 576 -24.04 25.23 -7.07
CA VAL A 576 -24.89 25.80 -6.00
C VAL A 576 -26.23 25.06 -5.98
N THR A 577 -26.76 24.82 -4.79
CA THR A 577 -28.09 24.19 -4.63
C THR A 577 -29.14 25.27 -4.41
N LYS A 578 -30.17 25.30 -5.27
CA LYS A 578 -31.35 26.17 -5.12
C LYS A 578 -32.60 25.35 -5.40
N GLU A 579 -33.56 25.38 -4.47
CA GLU A 579 -34.86 24.71 -4.59
C GLU A 579 -34.77 23.23 -5.02
N ASP A 580 -33.92 22.48 -4.33
CA ASP A 580 -33.72 21.03 -4.51
C ASP A 580 -33.07 20.60 -5.85
N ALA A 581 -32.56 21.57 -6.65
CA ALA A 581 -31.74 21.32 -7.84
C ALA A 581 -30.30 21.87 -7.69
N GLU A 582 -29.32 21.12 -8.20
CA GLU A 582 -27.92 21.55 -8.31
C GLU A 582 -27.70 22.29 -9.63
N TRP A 583 -27.14 23.48 -9.56
CA TRP A 583 -26.82 24.34 -10.70
C TRP A 583 -25.33 24.55 -10.79
N GLY A 584 -24.74 24.25 -11.96
CA GLY A 584 -23.32 24.53 -12.22
C GLY A 584 -23.10 26.03 -12.44
N VAL A 585 -22.17 26.63 -11.70
CA VAL A 585 -21.75 28.02 -11.80
C VAL A 585 -20.64 28.12 -12.83
N SER A 586 -20.95 28.78 -13.94
CA SER A 586 -20.00 28.98 -15.04
C SER A 586 -19.02 30.13 -14.81
N GLY A 587 -19.28 30.98 -13.80
CA GLY A 587 -18.54 32.21 -13.54
C GLY A 587 -18.93 33.36 -14.47
N ASN A 588 -20.00 33.18 -15.26
CA ASN A 588 -20.55 34.19 -16.15
C ASN A 588 -21.91 34.67 -15.62
N PRO A 589 -22.01 35.90 -15.08
CA PRO A 589 -23.23 36.41 -14.46
C PRO A 589 -24.47 36.45 -15.38
N LYS A 590 -24.29 36.38 -16.70
CA LYS A 590 -25.38 36.35 -17.69
C LYS A 590 -25.88 34.94 -18.04
N LYS A 591 -25.22 33.91 -17.52
CA LYS A 591 -25.58 32.50 -17.68
C LYS A 591 -25.91 31.84 -16.34
N ASP A 592 -25.46 32.44 -15.24
CA ASP A 592 -25.69 31.99 -13.88
C ASP A 592 -26.88 32.71 -13.23
N ASP A 593 -27.95 32.96 -14.00
CA ASP A 593 -29.11 33.79 -13.61
C ASP A 593 -29.84 33.26 -12.37
N PHE A 594 -29.66 31.97 -12.06
CA PHE A 594 -30.15 31.32 -10.84
C PHE A 594 -29.47 31.81 -9.55
N MET A 595 -28.32 32.49 -9.65
CA MET A 595 -27.59 33.07 -8.51
C MET A 595 -28.11 34.44 -8.06
N ALA A 596 -29.03 35.04 -8.83
CA ALA A 596 -29.73 36.28 -8.49
C ALA A 596 -30.87 36.07 -7.49
#